data_AF-A0A314UTF4-F1
#
_entry.id   AF-A0A314UTF4-F1
#
_cell.length_a   1.000
_cell.length_b   1.000
_cell.length_c   1.000
_cell.angle_alpha   90.00
_cell.angle_beta   90.00
_cell.angle_gamma   90.00
#
_symmetry.space_group_name_H-M   'P 1'
#
loop_
_entity.id
_entity.type
_entity.pdbx_description
1 polymer ?
#
loop_
_entity_poly.entity_id
_entity_poly.type
_entity_poly.pdbx_seq_one_letter_code
_entity_poly.pdbx_strand_id
1 'polypeptide(L)'
;MVEVLTCWMPRRSGSSVTSTLSEGHQLSLEYLVRNLLKLYVDIEFTGSHTQFYDKFNIRHNITELLEYLWQVPSHQNAWKQISREEEKGVYLNFLKLLDQ
;
A
#
# COMPACT_ATOMS: atom_id res chain seq x y z
N MET A 1 0.78 13.43 11.65
CA MET A 1 0.18 12.19 11.06
C MET A 1 0.91 11.70 9.80
N VAL A 2 1.87 12.46 9.24
CA VAL A 2 2.68 12.04 8.06
C VAL A 2 3.94 11.24 8.46
N GLU A 3 4.39 11.37 9.72
CA GLU A 3 5.58 10.68 10.24
C GLU A 3 5.39 9.16 10.45
N VAL A 4 4.14 8.70 10.61
CA VAL A 4 3.85 7.28 10.83
C VAL A 4 4.14 6.46 9.57
N LEU A 5 3.85 7.01 8.38
CA LEU A 5 4.14 6.34 7.10
C LEU A 5 5.65 6.26 6.82
N THR A 6 6.45 7.19 7.34
CA THR A 6 7.91 7.18 7.15
C THR A 6 8.59 6.07 7.96
N CYS A 7 7.98 5.62 9.07
CA CYS A 7 8.44 4.45 9.83
C CYS A 7 8.18 3.12 9.11
N TRP A 8 7.29 3.09 8.11
CA TRP A 8 6.91 1.88 7.40
C TRP A 8 7.79 1.59 6.17
N MET A 9 8.52 2.59 5.68
CA MET A 9 9.46 2.39 4.59
C MET A 9 10.81 1.96 5.16
N PRO A 10 11.40 0.83 4.68
CA PRO A 10 12.77 0.51 5.02
C PRO A 10 13.64 1.61 4.42
N ARG A 11 14.09 2.55 5.25
CA ARG A 11 15.17 3.44 4.85
C ARG A 11 16.30 2.56 4.36
N ARG A 12 16.79 2.81 3.14
CA ARG A 12 17.90 2.10 2.44
C ARG A 12 19.21 1.99 3.24
N SER A 13 19.23 2.42 4.50
CA SER A 13 20.34 2.30 5.43
C SER A 13 19.84 1.63 6.72
N GLY A 14 19.89 0.28 6.71
CA GLY A 14 20.03 -0.61 7.85
C GLY A 14 19.27 -0.28 9.14
N SER A 15 18.04 -0.77 9.27
CA SER A 15 17.54 -1.30 10.55
C SER A 15 16.43 -2.33 10.32
N SER A 16 16.73 -3.56 10.71
CA SER A 16 16.04 -4.81 10.40
C SER A 16 14.89 -5.14 11.37
N VAL A 17 14.13 -4.15 11.83
CA VAL A 17 13.07 -4.37 12.86
C VAL A 17 11.66 -4.44 12.26
N THR A 18 11.39 -3.78 11.13
CA THR A 18 10.05 -3.77 10.52
C THR A 18 9.86 -4.86 9.46
N SER A 19 10.93 -5.33 8.82
CA SER A 19 10.90 -6.48 7.90
C SER A 19 10.32 -7.74 8.58
N THR A 20 10.68 -7.99 9.84
CA THR A 20 10.19 -9.14 10.61
C THR A 20 8.71 -9.01 11.04
N LEU A 21 8.20 -7.80 11.24
CA LEU A 21 6.79 -7.55 11.59
C LEU A 21 5.86 -7.68 10.37
N SER A 22 6.34 -7.28 9.20
CA SER A 22 5.60 -7.43 7.94
C SER A 22 5.61 -8.87 7.42
N GLU A 23 6.67 -9.65 7.67
CA GLU A 23 6.80 -11.02 7.18
C GLU A 23 6.16 -12.08 8.11
N GLY A 24 6.11 -11.81 9.43
CA GLY A 24 5.74 -12.84 10.42
C GLY A 24 4.33 -12.76 11.03
N HIS A 25 3.61 -11.64 10.90
CA HIS A 25 2.33 -11.47 11.60
C HIS A 25 1.13 -11.75 10.69
N GLN A 26 0.29 -12.72 11.07
CA GLN A 26 -0.88 -13.17 10.29
C GLN A 26 -1.80 -12.01 9.86
N LEU A 27 -2.02 -11.02 10.73
CA LEU A 27 -2.85 -9.85 10.40
C LEU A 27 -2.23 -8.98 9.30
N SER A 28 -0.90 -8.91 9.20
CA SER A 28 -0.22 -8.18 8.14
C SER A 28 -0.49 -8.86 6.79
N LEU A 29 -0.43 -10.18 6.73
CA LEU A 29 -0.70 -10.91 5.49
C LEU A 29 -2.14 -10.74 4.98
N GLU A 30 -3.10 -10.68 5.91
CA GLU A 30 -4.52 -10.63 5.57
C GLU A 30 -5.01 -9.21 5.25
N TYR A 31 -4.55 -8.22 6.00
CA TYR A 31 -5.13 -6.87 5.95
C TYR A 31 -4.22 -5.83 5.33
N LEU A 32 -2.89 -6.05 5.26
CA LEU A 32 -1.98 -4.98 4.85
C LEU A 32 -2.16 -4.59 3.39
N VAL A 33 -2.08 -5.56 2.48
CA VAL A 33 -2.22 -5.31 1.03
C VAL A 33 -3.59 -4.70 0.73
N ARG A 34 -4.67 -5.26 1.28
CA ARG A 34 -6.04 -4.78 1.09
C ARG A 34 -6.22 -3.33 1.56
N ASN A 35 -5.72 -3.00 2.75
CA ASN A 35 -5.86 -1.65 3.28
C ASN A 35 -4.99 -0.63 2.53
N LEU A 36 -3.80 -1.00 2.05
CA LEU A 36 -2.96 -0.11 1.24
C LEU A 36 -3.60 0.19 -0.13
N LEU A 37 -4.16 -0.83 -0.80
CA LEU A 37 -4.92 -0.62 -2.04
C LEU A 37 -6.12 0.29 -1.81
N LYS A 38 -6.85 0.10 -0.71
CA LYS A 38 -7.98 0.97 -0.36
C LYS A 38 -7.54 2.39 -0.06
N LEU A 39 -6.49 2.56 0.73
CA LEU A 39 -5.93 3.87 1.07
C LEU A 39 -5.49 4.62 -0.20
N TYR A 40 -4.87 3.94 -1.16
CA TYR A 40 -4.49 4.53 -2.44
C TYR A 40 -5.71 5.09 -3.19
N VAL A 41 -6.79 4.31 -3.27
CA VAL A 41 -8.04 4.73 -3.90
C VAL A 41 -8.70 5.87 -3.11
N ASP A 42 -8.80 5.76 -1.79
CA ASP A 42 -9.47 6.75 -0.94
C ASP A 42 -8.78 8.12 -1.01
N ILE A 43 -7.45 8.14 -1.04
CA ILE A 43 -6.63 9.36 -1.22
C ILE A 43 -6.95 10.04 -2.56
N GLU A 44 -7.40 9.29 -3.57
CA GLU A 44 -7.87 9.89 -4.81
C GLU A 44 -9.08 10.78 -4.61
N PHE A 45 -9.99 10.36 -3.73
CA PHE A 45 -11.26 11.02 -3.48
C PHE A 45 -11.24 11.92 -2.22
N THR A 46 -10.15 11.93 -1.45
CA THR A 46 -9.97 12.85 -0.31
C THR A 46 -9.13 14.06 -0.72
N GLY A 47 -9.75 15.25 -0.79
CA GLY A 47 -9.01 16.53 -0.76
C GLY A 47 -9.58 17.68 -1.60
N SER A 48 -9.58 18.87 -1.01
CA SER A 48 -9.71 20.17 -1.71
C SER A 48 -8.40 20.53 -2.44
N HIS A 49 -8.46 21.46 -3.41
CA HIS A 49 -7.36 21.88 -4.29
C HIS A 49 -6.01 22.20 -3.58
N THR A 50 -6.01 22.50 -2.28
CA THR A 50 -4.81 22.83 -1.49
C THR A 50 -4.04 21.62 -0.92
N GLN A 51 -4.56 20.39 -1.02
CA GLN A 51 -3.88 19.14 -0.61
C GLN A 51 -3.25 18.35 -1.77
N PHE A 52 -3.25 18.94 -2.97
CA PHE A 52 -2.87 18.26 -4.21
C PHE A 52 -1.42 17.74 -4.21
N TYR A 53 -0.48 18.46 -3.59
CA TYR A 53 0.93 18.05 -3.51
C TYR A 53 1.17 16.91 -2.52
N ASP A 54 0.48 16.90 -1.38
CA ASP A 54 0.58 15.83 -0.39
C ASP A 54 0.04 14.51 -0.96
N LYS A 55 -1.01 14.60 -1.78
CA LYS A 55 -1.65 13.45 -2.41
C LYS A 55 -0.70 12.64 -3.31
N PHE A 56 0.14 13.29 -4.11
CA PHE A 56 1.11 12.58 -4.95
C PHE A 56 2.22 11.95 -4.12
N ASN A 57 2.75 12.67 -3.13
CA ASN A 57 3.78 12.15 -2.24
C ASN A 57 3.27 10.93 -1.45
N ILE A 58 2.03 10.97 -0.95
CA ILE A 58 1.44 9.84 -0.25
C ILE A 58 1.18 8.67 -1.21
N ARG A 59 0.65 8.92 -2.42
CA ARG A 59 0.49 7.87 -3.45
C ARG A 59 1.82 7.20 -3.78
N HIS A 60 2.89 7.99 -3.98
CA HIS A 60 4.22 7.48 -4.26
C HIS A 60 4.73 6.56 -3.14
N ASN A 61 4.64 7.00 -1.87
CA ASN A 61 5.07 6.19 -0.73
C ASN A 61 4.25 4.88 -0.61
N ILE A 62 2.94 4.92 -0.89
CA ILE A 62 2.09 3.72 -0.88
C ILE A 62 2.51 2.77 -2.02
N THR A 63 2.81 3.30 -3.21
CA THR A 63 3.28 2.50 -4.34
C THR A 63 4.62 1.82 -4.03
N GLU A 64 5.61 2.54 -3.48
CA GLU A 64 6.89 1.95 -3.08
C GLU A 64 6.70 0.82 -2.05
N LEU A 65 5.79 1.01 -1.10
CA LEU A 65 5.47 -0.02 -0.10
C LEU A 65 4.78 -1.24 -0.74
N LEU A 66 3.83 -1.02 -1.66
CA LEU A 66 3.18 -2.10 -2.39
C LEU A 66 4.19 -2.87 -3.27
N GLU A 67 5.11 -2.18 -3.94
CA GLU A 67 6.19 -2.80 -4.72
C GLU A 67 7.09 -3.68 -3.85
N TYR A 68 7.44 -3.21 -2.64
CA TYR A 68 8.17 -4.01 -1.67
C TYR A 68 7.39 -5.27 -1.25
N LEU A 69 6.10 -5.11 -0.91
CA LEU A 69 5.25 -6.24 -0.52
C LEU A 69 5.07 -7.26 -1.64
N TRP A 70 5.09 -6.83 -2.90
CA TRP A 70 5.03 -7.74 -4.05
C TRP A 70 6.25 -8.68 -4.16
N GLN A 71 7.40 -8.28 -3.61
CA GLN A 71 8.61 -9.13 -3.56
C GLN A 71 8.52 -10.22 -2.48
N VAL A 72 7.59 -10.11 -1.53
CA VAL A 72 7.39 -11.08 -0.46
C VAL A 72 6.32 -12.12 -0.88
N PRO A 73 6.66 -13.42 -1.01
CA PRO A 73 5.74 -14.42 -1.59
C PRO A 73 4.39 -14.57 -0.88
N SER A 74 4.36 -14.43 0.45
CA SER A 74 3.15 -14.53 1.25
C SER A 74 2.18 -13.37 0.98
N HIS A 75 2.69 -12.14 0.89
CA HIS A 75 1.91 -10.96 0.49
C HIS A 75 1.49 -11.01 -0.98
N GLN A 76 2.35 -11.50 -1.87
CA GLN A 76 2.00 -11.69 -3.27
C GLN A 76 0.81 -12.66 -3.44
N ASN A 77 0.76 -13.74 -2.66
CA ASN A 77 -0.34 -14.68 -2.68
C ASN A 77 -1.65 -14.04 -2.18
N ALA A 78 -1.59 -13.28 -1.08
CA ALA A 78 -2.74 -12.51 -0.59
C ALA A 78 -3.24 -11.51 -1.63
N TRP A 79 -2.33 -10.84 -2.34
CA TRP A 79 -2.68 -9.93 -3.42
C TRP A 79 -3.38 -10.65 -4.57
N LYS A 80 -2.83 -11.78 -5.04
CA LYS A 80 -3.47 -12.60 -6.08
C LYS A 80 -4.87 -13.05 -5.65
N GLN A 81 -5.07 -13.37 -4.38
CA GLN A 81 -6.39 -13.72 -3.86
C GLN A 81 -7.36 -12.52 -3.92
N ILE A 82 -6.94 -11.35 -3.45
CA ILE A 82 -7.74 -10.10 -3.55
C ILE A 82 -8.13 -9.82 -5.01
N SER A 83 -7.19 -9.98 -5.95
CA SER A 83 -7.45 -9.74 -7.38
C SER A 83 -8.49 -10.69 -7.99
N ARG A 84 -8.65 -11.89 -7.43
CA ARG A 84 -9.62 -12.90 -7.89
C ARG A 84 -10.98 -12.72 -7.24
N GLU A 85 -11.01 -12.28 -5.99
CA GLU A 85 -12.24 -12.06 -5.23
C GLU A 85 -12.95 -10.77 -5.65
N GLU A 86 -12.21 -9.74 -6.04
CA GLU A 86 -12.77 -8.43 -6.38
C GLU A 86 -12.90 -8.20 -7.89
N GLU A 87 -13.96 -8.76 -8.48
CA GLU A 87 -14.28 -8.56 -9.90
C GLU A 87 -14.69 -7.10 -10.23
N LYS A 88 -15.18 -6.32 -9.25
CA LYS A 88 -15.61 -4.90 -9.40
C LYS A 88 -15.29 -4.00 -8.20
N GLY A 89 -14.19 -4.28 -7.48
CA GLY A 89 -13.88 -3.67 -6.19
C GLY A 89 -12.77 -2.62 -6.19
N VAL A 90 -12.19 -2.45 -5.00
CA VAL A 90 -11.06 -1.55 -4.71
C VAL A 90 -9.88 -1.83 -5.63
N TYR A 91 -9.62 -3.11 -5.95
CA TYR A 91 -8.51 -3.49 -6.82
C TYR A 91 -8.64 -2.94 -8.25
N LEU A 92 -9.84 -2.96 -8.85
CA LEU A 92 -10.01 -2.36 -10.19
C LEU A 92 -9.92 -0.84 -10.16
N ASN A 93 -10.40 -0.19 -9.11
CA ASN A 93 -10.25 1.25 -8.96
C ASN A 93 -8.78 1.63 -8.78
N PHE A 94 -8.02 0.85 -8.01
CA PHE A 94 -6.58 1.01 -7.89
C PHE A 94 -5.89 0.92 -9.27
N LEU A 95 -6.19 -0.10 -10.08
CA LEU A 95 -5.62 -0.25 -11.42
C LEU A 95 -5.95 0.95 -12.32
N LYS A 96 -7.19 1.45 -12.30
CA LYS A 96 -7.59 2.63 -13.09
C LYS A 96 -6.82 3.90 -12.71
N LEU A 97 -6.40 4.00 -11.45
CA LEU A 97 -5.69 5.15 -10.90
C LEU A 97 -4.16 5.03 -10.98
N LEU A 98 -3.65 3.89 -11.45
CA LEU A 98 -2.23 3.72 -11.77
C LEU A 98 -1.90 4.29 -13.15
N ASP A 99 -2.86 4.26 -14.08
CA ASP A 99 -2.70 4.76 -15.45
C ASP A 99 -2.94 6.28 -15.59
N GLN A 100 -3.28 6.97 -14.49
CA GLN A 100 -3.68 8.39 -14.44
C GLN A 100 -2.63 9.27 -13.77
#